data_AF-A0A9D7NRP0-F1
#
_entry.id   AF-A0A9D7NRP0-F1
#
_cell.length_a   1.000
_cell.length_b   1.000
_cell.length_c   1.000
_cell.angle_alpha   90.00
_cell.angle_beta   90.00
_cell.angle_gamma   90.00
#
_symmetry.space_group_name_H-M   'P 1'
#
loop_
_entity.id
_entity.type
_entity.pdbx_description
1 polymer ?
#
loop_
_entity_poly.entity_id
_entity_poly.type
_entity_poly.pdbx_seq_one_letter_code
_entity_poly.pdbx_strand_id
1 'polypeptide(L)'
;MIAAMGAAGIKNPQGRAILQMDLTQRRADVEDALAEAKFIVRDEARKNRWPALQPKAIADIAREALRHYTAPACPKCFGRGMIYAENRSVVPCQACDATGKRPPIGRWEREIRAVLAAMERLRENALAGVNRQLCRPAFA
;
A
#
# COMPACT_ATOMS: atom_id res chain seq x y z
N MET A 1 5.75 5.97 -23.37
CA MET A 1 4.67 4.99 -23.11
C MET A 1 3.60 5.66 -22.23
N ILE A 2 2.81 6.58 -22.79
CA ILE A 2 1.83 7.42 -22.05
C ILE A 2 0.40 7.15 -22.54
N ALA A 3 0.23 6.74 -23.80
CA ALA A 3 -1.09 6.52 -24.41
C ALA A 3 -1.86 5.32 -23.83
N ALA A 4 -1.19 4.26 -23.37
CA ALA A 4 -1.85 3.09 -22.78
C ALA A 4 -2.42 3.36 -21.37
N MET A 5 -1.91 4.37 -20.66
CA MET A 5 -2.41 4.75 -19.33
C MET A 5 -3.76 5.49 -19.39
N GLY A 6 -4.06 6.12 -20.53
CA GLY A 6 -5.34 6.79 -20.76
C GLY A 6 -6.52 5.82 -20.74
N ALA A 7 -6.34 4.59 -21.26
CA ALA A 7 -7.41 3.61 -21.42
C ALA A 7 -7.68 2.76 -20.16
N ALA A 8 -6.67 2.47 -19.34
CA ALA A 8 -6.84 1.74 -18.09
C ALA A 8 -7.54 2.57 -16.99
N GLY A 9 -7.41 3.90 -17.04
CA GLY A 9 -8.08 4.82 -16.12
C GLY A 9 -9.59 4.97 -16.30
N ILE A 10 -10.17 4.44 -17.38
CA ILE A 10 -11.59 4.63 -17.72
C ILE A 10 -12.51 3.72 -16.90
N LYS A 11 -12.01 2.58 -16.38
CA LYS A 11 -12.85 1.57 -15.69
C LYS A 11 -12.68 1.50 -14.17
N ASN A 12 -11.64 2.09 -13.59
CA ASN A 12 -11.48 2.17 -12.13
C ASN A 12 -10.56 3.35 -11.76
N PRO A 13 -11.11 4.56 -11.51
CA PRO A 13 -10.30 5.75 -11.24
C PRO A 13 -9.45 5.62 -9.96
N GLN A 14 -9.91 4.82 -9.00
CA GLN A 14 -9.30 4.63 -7.68
C GLN A 14 -7.96 3.88 -7.71
N GLY A 15 -7.86 2.85 -8.56
CA GLY A 15 -6.62 2.08 -8.72
C GLY A 15 -5.54 2.81 -9.52
N ARG A 16 -5.94 3.80 -10.33
CA ARG A 16 -5.03 4.55 -11.21
C ARG A 16 -4.07 5.44 -10.41
N ALA A 17 -4.54 6.13 -9.36
CA ALA A 17 -3.69 7.00 -8.56
C ALA A 17 -2.60 6.22 -7.80
N ILE A 18 -2.96 5.06 -7.25
CA ILE A 18 -2.01 4.17 -6.55
C ILE A 18 -0.96 3.62 -7.52
N LEU A 19 -1.38 3.10 -8.68
CA LEU A 19 -0.46 2.62 -9.72
C LEU A 19 0.42 3.74 -10.27
N GLN A 20 -0.14 4.93 -10.49
CA GLN A 20 0.61 6.07 -10.98
C GLN A 20 1.67 6.47 -9.95
N MET A 21 1.34 6.54 -8.66
CA MET A 21 2.31 6.78 -7.58
C MET A 21 3.40 5.68 -7.52
N ASP A 22 3.02 4.41 -7.65
CA ASP A 22 3.94 3.26 -7.64
C ASP A 22 4.91 3.29 -8.83
N LEU A 23 4.47 3.83 -9.98
CA LEU A 23 5.24 3.95 -11.23
C LEU A 23 6.05 5.24 -11.37
N THR A 24 5.58 6.37 -10.84
CA THR A 24 6.20 7.69 -11.07
C THR A 24 7.12 8.13 -9.94
N GLN A 25 6.91 7.67 -8.69
CA GLN A 25 7.61 8.14 -7.48
C GLN A 25 7.71 9.69 -7.37
N ARG A 26 6.82 10.45 -8.02
CA ARG A 26 6.88 11.92 -8.03
C ARG A 26 6.15 12.52 -6.83
N ARG A 27 6.73 13.58 -6.24
CA ARG A 27 6.14 14.34 -5.13
C ARG A 27 4.74 14.90 -5.40
N ALA A 28 4.42 15.22 -6.67
CA ALA A 28 3.12 15.74 -7.07
C ALA A 28 1.98 14.70 -6.91
N ASP A 29 2.29 13.40 -6.93
CA ASP A 29 1.29 12.33 -6.80
C ASP A 29 0.97 11.99 -5.34
N VAL A 30 1.66 12.60 -4.35
CA VAL A 30 1.49 12.28 -2.92
C VAL A 30 0.18 12.85 -2.35
N GLU A 31 -0.25 14.04 -2.80
CA GLU A 31 -1.52 14.63 -2.35
C GLU A 31 -2.72 13.88 -2.93
N ASP A 32 -2.66 13.53 -4.22
CA ASP A 32 -3.68 12.71 -4.88
C ASP A 32 -3.75 11.30 -4.26
N ALA A 33 -2.59 10.68 -3.99
CA ALA A 33 -2.55 9.40 -3.30
C ALA A 33 -3.12 9.48 -1.88
N LEU A 34 -2.93 10.60 -1.17
CA LEU A 34 -3.54 10.82 0.15
C LEU A 34 -5.06 10.99 0.07
N ALA A 35 -5.58 11.68 -0.95
CA ALA A 35 -7.02 11.77 -1.17
C ALA A 35 -7.62 10.38 -1.45
N GLU A 36 -6.95 9.59 -2.28
CA GLU A 36 -7.33 8.21 -2.60
C GLU A 36 -7.28 7.31 -1.35
N ALA A 37 -6.20 7.36 -0.57
CA ALA A 37 -6.08 6.60 0.67
C ALA A 37 -7.18 6.96 1.66
N LYS A 38 -7.57 8.24 1.78
CA LYS A 38 -8.71 8.66 2.61
C LYS A 38 -10.03 8.06 2.11
N PHE A 39 -10.23 7.95 0.80
CA PHE A 39 -11.39 7.29 0.23
C PHE A 39 -11.44 5.80 0.60
N ILE A 40 -10.30 5.11 0.49
CA ILE A 40 -10.17 3.70 0.87
C ILE A 40 -10.45 3.50 2.36
N VAL A 41 -9.94 4.37 3.24
CA VAL A 41 -10.23 4.32 4.68
C VAL A 41 -11.73 4.41 4.94
N ARG A 42 -12.45 5.30 4.25
CA ARG A 42 -13.91 5.43 4.41
C ARG A 42 -14.66 4.20 3.91
N ASP A 43 -14.23 3.63 2.79
CA ASP A 43 -14.83 2.42 2.25
C ASP A 43 -14.61 1.20 3.15
N GLU A 44 -13.39 1.01 3.65
CA GLU A 44 -13.06 -0.06 4.60
C GLU A 44 -13.76 0.16 5.96
N ALA A 45 -13.89 1.41 6.44
CA ALA A 45 -14.65 1.70 7.65
C ALA A 45 -16.13 1.29 7.51
N ARG A 46 -16.73 1.53 6.34
CA ARG A 46 -18.10 1.10 6.02
C ARG A 46 -18.21 -0.42 5.93
N LYS A 47 -17.30 -1.09 5.20
CA LYS A 47 -17.30 -2.55 5.02
C LYS A 47 -17.11 -3.31 6.34
N ASN A 48 -16.19 -2.84 7.17
CA ASN A 48 -15.87 -3.47 8.46
C ASN A 48 -16.72 -2.94 9.63
N ARG A 49 -17.71 -2.08 9.36
CA ARG A 49 -18.61 -1.46 10.35
C ARG A 49 -17.86 -0.79 11.51
N TRP A 50 -16.80 -0.06 11.19
CA TRP A 50 -16.08 0.71 12.20
C TRP A 50 -16.95 1.87 12.73
N PRO A 51 -16.78 2.27 14.01
CA PRO A 51 -17.40 3.48 14.52
C PRO A 51 -17.08 4.67 13.63
N ALA A 52 -17.98 5.66 13.57
CA ALA A 52 -17.80 6.85 12.75
C ALA A 52 -16.45 7.52 13.08
N LEU A 53 -15.48 7.37 12.17
CA LEU A 53 -14.16 7.94 12.33
C LEU A 53 -14.21 9.44 12.10
N GLN A 54 -13.65 10.20 13.03
CA GLN A 54 -13.49 11.64 12.84
C GLN A 54 -12.58 11.94 11.63
N PRO A 55 -12.76 13.07 10.92
CA PRO A 55 -11.95 13.43 9.76
C PRO A 55 -10.44 13.40 10.03
N LYS A 56 -10.02 13.79 11.25
CA LYS A 56 -8.63 13.73 11.69
C LYS A 56 -8.10 12.29 11.75
N ALA A 57 -8.88 11.37 12.34
CA ALA A 57 -8.51 9.96 12.42
C ALA A 57 -8.38 9.33 11.02
N ILE A 58 -9.30 9.66 10.10
CA ILE A 58 -9.23 9.21 8.70
C ILE A 58 -7.92 9.70 8.05
N ALA A 59 -7.58 10.97 8.23
CA ALA A 59 -6.35 11.54 7.68
C ALA A 59 -5.08 10.91 8.26
N ASP A 60 -5.07 10.61 9.56
CA ASP A 60 -3.94 9.98 10.24
C ASP A 60 -3.75 8.53 9.78
N ILE A 61 -4.83 7.74 9.69
CA ILE A 61 -4.80 6.36 9.17
C ILE A 61 -4.31 6.36 7.71
N ALA A 62 -4.87 7.22 6.86
CA ALA A 62 -4.49 7.31 5.45
C ALA A 62 -3.02 7.67 5.28
N ARG A 63 -2.52 8.65 6.04
CA ARG A 63 -1.12 9.08 5.99
C ARG A 63 -0.18 7.95 6.41
N GLU A 64 -0.51 7.24 7.48
CA GLU A 64 0.35 6.16 7.97
C GLU A 64 0.32 4.96 7.01
N ALA A 65 -0.84 4.58 6.50
CA ALA A 65 -0.95 3.55 5.46
C ALA A 65 -0.11 3.89 4.22
N LEU A 66 -0.14 5.15 3.75
CA LEU A 66 0.71 5.61 2.64
C LEU A 66 2.21 5.52 2.94
N ARG A 67 2.64 5.84 4.17
CA ARG A 67 4.05 5.68 4.58
C ARG A 67 4.49 4.22 4.57
N HIS A 68 3.60 3.32 4.99
CA HIS A 68 3.87 1.89 4.90
C HIS A 68 3.91 1.41 3.45
N TYR A 69 3.04 1.93 2.60
CA TYR A 69 2.99 1.55 1.19
C TYR A 69 4.22 2.04 0.41
N THR A 70 4.63 3.30 0.61
CA THR A 70 5.80 3.90 -0.06
C THR A 70 7.15 3.38 0.44
N ALA A 71 7.22 2.99 1.71
CA ALA A 71 8.42 2.43 2.31
C ALA A 71 8.05 1.16 3.10
N PRO A 72 7.81 0.03 2.38
CA PRO A 72 7.29 -1.20 2.96
C PRO A 72 8.33 -2.00 3.74
N ALA A 73 9.62 -1.71 3.54
CA ALA A 73 10.70 -2.42 4.21
C ALA A 73 10.79 -2.05 5.70
N CYS A 74 10.92 -3.06 6.56
CA CYS A 74 11.26 -2.86 7.96
C CYS A 74 12.59 -2.10 8.07
N PRO A 75 12.66 -0.98 8.83
CA PRO A 75 13.87 -0.17 8.91
C PRO A 75 15.01 -0.86 9.66
N LYS A 76 14.75 -1.89 10.48
CA LYS A 76 15.79 -2.62 11.22
C LYS A 76 16.47 -3.70 10.37
N CYS A 77 15.69 -4.52 9.67
CA CYS A 77 16.24 -5.60 8.83
C CYS A 77 16.31 -5.23 7.35
N PHE A 78 15.94 -4.00 6.98
CA PHE A 78 15.91 -3.50 5.60
C PHE A 78 15.15 -4.42 4.64
N GLY A 79 14.00 -4.96 5.08
CA GLY A 79 13.19 -5.87 4.25
C GLY A 79 13.55 -7.35 4.35
N ARG A 80 14.69 -7.71 4.95
CA ARG A 80 15.20 -9.10 4.93
C ARG A 80 14.47 -10.10 5.83
N GLY A 81 13.68 -9.64 6.80
CA GLY A 81 13.07 -10.48 7.83
C GLY A 81 14.07 -11.06 8.85
N MET A 82 15.34 -11.16 8.49
CA MET A 82 16.42 -11.67 9.32
C MET A 82 17.48 -10.60 9.60
N ILE A 83 18.18 -10.72 10.72
CA ILE A 83 19.33 -9.88 11.08
C ILE A 83 20.59 -10.76 11.06
N TYR A 84 21.56 -10.34 10.28
CA TYR A 84 22.89 -10.93 10.20
C TYR A 84 23.80 -10.13 11.11
N ALA A 85 24.50 -10.81 12.03
CA ALA A 85 25.60 -10.24 12.78
C ALA A 85 26.84 -11.07 12.50
N GLU A 86 27.95 -10.42 12.17
CA GLU A 86 29.23 -11.10 11.99
C GLU A 86 29.55 -11.92 13.24
N ASN A 87 29.83 -13.20 13.05
CA ASN A 87 30.10 -14.20 14.09
C ASN A 87 28.91 -14.59 14.99
N ARG A 88 27.66 -14.39 14.56
CA ARG A 88 26.46 -14.92 15.25
C ARG A 88 25.51 -15.64 14.30
N SER A 89 24.68 -16.51 14.86
CA SER A 89 23.60 -17.16 14.13
C SER A 89 22.62 -16.13 13.55
N VAL A 90 22.10 -16.43 12.36
CA VAL A 90 21.05 -15.62 11.73
C VAL A 90 19.81 -15.67 12.62
N VAL A 91 19.35 -14.52 13.09
CA VAL A 91 18.19 -14.42 13.98
C VAL A 91 17.00 -13.72 13.29
N PRO A 92 15.76 -14.12 13.60
CA PRO A 92 14.58 -13.43 13.11
C PRO A 92 14.54 -11.98 13.63
N CYS A 93 14.15 -11.05 12.76
CA CYS A 93 13.99 -9.65 13.12
C CYS A 93 12.77 -9.49 14.02
N GLN A 94 12.99 -9.29 15.32
CA GLN A 94 11.89 -9.09 16.27
C GLN A 94 11.08 -7.81 16.01
N ALA A 95 11.67 -6.80 15.37
CA ALA A 95 10.95 -5.56 15.09
C ALA A 95 9.88 -5.71 14.00
N CYS A 96 9.96 -6.72 13.14
CA CYS A 96 8.92 -7.02 12.15
C CYS A 96 8.40 -8.44 12.26
N ASP A 97 8.69 -9.14 13.36
CA ASP A 97 8.37 -10.54 13.57
C ASP A 97 8.72 -11.43 12.35
N ALA A 98 9.96 -11.28 11.87
CA ALA A 98 10.49 -11.96 10.69
C ALA A 98 9.79 -11.70 9.34
N THR A 99 8.75 -10.86 9.28
CA THR A 99 8.02 -10.59 8.02
C THR A 99 8.80 -9.78 7.01
N GLY A 100 9.85 -9.07 7.43
CA GLY A 100 10.57 -8.09 6.61
C GLY A 100 9.79 -6.80 6.33
N LYS A 101 8.48 -6.78 6.60
CA LYS A 101 7.60 -5.65 6.35
C LYS A 101 7.65 -4.66 7.51
N ARG A 102 7.48 -3.37 7.22
CA ARG A 102 7.36 -2.35 8.25
C ARG A 102 6.05 -2.58 9.02
N PRO A 103 6.11 -2.87 10.34
CA PRO A 103 4.90 -3.08 11.11
C PRO A 103 4.11 -1.77 11.23
N PRO A 104 2.78 -1.78 11.09
CA PRO A 104 1.97 -0.63 11.45
C PRO A 104 2.08 -0.38 12.95
N ILE A 105 2.36 0.87 13.33
CA ILE A 105 2.60 1.25 14.73
C ILE A 105 1.54 2.29 15.14
N GLY A 106 0.97 2.14 16.33
CA GLY A 106 0.12 3.15 16.97
C GLY A 106 -1.33 2.71 17.18
N ARG A 107 -2.17 3.69 17.55
CA ARG A 107 -3.56 3.48 17.99
C ARG A 107 -4.46 2.79 16.94
N TRP A 108 -4.17 2.98 15.66
CA TRP A 108 -5.00 2.54 14.55
C TRP A 108 -4.41 1.35 13.78
N GLU A 109 -3.64 0.51 14.46
CA GLU A 109 -2.90 -0.58 13.83
C GLU A 109 -3.82 -1.52 13.02
N ARG A 110 -4.98 -1.88 13.58
CA ARG A 110 -5.96 -2.74 12.92
C ARG A 110 -6.48 -2.11 11.63
N GLU A 111 -6.81 -0.82 11.69
CA GLU A 111 -7.35 -0.07 10.58
C GLU A 111 -6.31 0.12 9.47
N ILE A 112 -5.08 0.45 9.86
CA ILE A 112 -3.95 0.60 8.92
C ILE A 112 -3.70 -0.72 8.18
N ARG A 113 -3.70 -1.88 8.88
CA ARG A 113 -3.56 -3.19 8.23
C ARG A 113 -4.66 -3.47 7.21
N ALA A 114 -5.92 -3.19 7.54
CA ALA A 114 -7.05 -3.41 6.65
C ALA A 114 -6.95 -2.53 5.39
N VAL A 115 -6.57 -1.26 5.57
CA VAL A 115 -6.37 -0.30 4.48
C VAL A 115 -5.21 -0.73 3.58
N LEU A 116 -4.09 -1.18 4.16
CA LEU A 116 -2.96 -1.72 3.39
C LEU A 116 -3.37 -2.94 2.55
N ALA A 117 -4.16 -3.85 3.11
CA ALA A 117 -4.67 -5.00 2.38
C ALA A 117 -5.65 -4.59 1.26
N ALA A 118 -6.40 -3.50 1.44
CA ALA A 118 -7.25 -2.94 0.39
C ALA A 118 -6.43 -2.29 -0.74
N MET A 119 -5.39 -1.54 -0.39
CA MET A 119 -4.47 -0.93 -1.36
C MET A 119 -3.76 -1.98 -2.21
N GLU A 120 -3.27 -3.08 -1.62
CA GLU A 120 -2.63 -4.17 -2.38
C GLU A 120 -3.64 -4.85 -3.33
N ARG A 121 -4.86 -5.15 -2.87
CA ARG A 121 -5.92 -5.70 -3.73
C ARG A 121 -6.25 -4.78 -4.90
N LEU A 122 -6.33 -3.47 -4.67
CA LEU A 122 -6.57 -2.49 -5.74
C LEU A 122 -5.43 -2.48 -6.76
N ARG A 123 -4.18 -2.54 -6.28
CA ARG A 123 -2.99 -2.62 -7.12
C ARG A 123 -2.99 -3.89 -7.98
N GLU A 124 -3.21 -5.07 -7.37
CA GLU A 124 -3.28 -6.35 -8.08
C GLU A 124 -4.39 -6.37 -9.15
N ASN A 125 -5.57 -5.88 -8.80
CA ASN A 125 -6.70 -5.80 -9.74
C ASN A 125 -6.38 -4.88 -10.92
N ALA A 126 -5.68 -3.77 -10.67
CA ALA A 126 -5.33 -2.83 -11.70
C ALA A 126 -4.20 -3.36 -12.60
N LEU A 127 -3.21 -4.07 -12.03
CA LEU A 127 -2.21 -4.83 -12.81
C LEU A 127 -2.86 -5.93 -13.66
N ALA A 128 -3.82 -6.68 -13.11
CA ALA A 128 -4.55 -7.70 -13.85
C ALA A 128 -5.37 -7.09 -15.00
N GLY A 129 -5.98 -5.92 -14.79
CA GLY A 129 -6.68 -5.16 -15.83
C GLY A 129 -5.75 -4.75 -16.98
N VAL A 130 -4.55 -4.26 -16.65
CA VAL A 130 -3.52 -3.90 -17.64
C VAL A 130 -3.03 -5.14 -18.40
N ASN A 131 -2.75 -6.25 -17.72
CA ASN A 131 -2.29 -7.48 -18.36
C ASN A 131 -3.35 -8.07 -19.31
N ARG A 132 -4.64 -8.02 -18.95
CA ARG A 132 -5.73 -8.41 -19.86
C ARG A 132 -5.81 -7.53 -21.11
N GLN A 133 -5.56 -6.23 -20.96
CA GLN A 133 -5.56 -5.30 -22.10
C GLN A 133 -4.34 -5.48 -23.02
N LEU A 134 -3.21 -5.93 -22.47
CA LEU A 134 -1.97 -6.13 -23.21
C LEU A 134 -1.81 -7.56 -23.78
N CYS A 135 -2.80 -8.46 -23.62
CA CYS A 135 -2.72 -9.88 -23.99
C CYS A 135 -1.41 -10.55 -23.55
N ARG A 136 -0.83 -10.12 -22.42
CA ARG A 136 0.38 -10.74 -21.86
C ARG A 136 -0.05 -11.89 -20.94
N PRO A 137 0.50 -13.10 -21.09
CA PRO A 137 0.27 -14.15 -20.11
C PRO A 137 0.75 -13.65 -18.75
N ALA A 138 -0.07 -13.87 -17.72
CA ALA A 138 0.37 -13.65 -16.36
C ALA A 138 1.54 -14.61 -16.12
N PHE A 139 2.70 -14.06 -15.76
CA PHE A 139 3.96 -14.74 -15.44
C PHE A 139 4.86 -15.13 -16.64
N ALA A 140 6.02 -14.50 -16.69
CA ALA A 140 7.32 -15.12 -16.98
C ALA A 140 8.28 -14.67 -15.88
#